data_AF-A0A925EDG2-F1
#
_entry.id   AF-A0A925EDG2-F1
#
_cell.length_a   1.000
_cell.length_b   1.000
_cell.length_c   1.000
_cell.angle_alpha   90.00
_cell.angle_beta   90.00
_cell.angle_gamma   90.00
#
_symmetry.space_group_name_H-M   'P 1'
#
loop_
_entity.id
_entity.type
_entity.pdbx_description
1 polymer ?
#
loop_
_entity_poly.entity_id
_entity_poly.type
_entity_poly.pdbx_seq_one_letter_code
_entity_poly.pdbx_strand_id
1 'polypeptide(L)'
;MGKSLILAKRICFMVLMAIFGALALSAFVGQGSPGTFGNWQLLGVAPEMPVKIVAPNFVQSQSGRIYTLAFWDECPYGCWVTYDSDLPKPSELALEACGVPPNAIGFVSSAAFCERSGPGKALILQAIDSYGQIYSWSNSTGDSNNIALFAASYTGGIVGAILGMLILLPAAFSDLLGWFASRAHANHAA
;
A
#
# COMPACT_ATOMS: atom_id res chain seq x y z
N MET A 1 -10.77 -20.84 42.89
CA MET A 1 -11.13 -19.79 41.90
C MET A 1 -9.94 -19.05 41.25
N GLY A 2 -8.74 -18.98 41.85
CA GLY A 2 -7.65 -18.13 41.33
C GLY A 2 -6.97 -18.56 40.00
N LYS A 3 -6.80 -19.86 39.73
CA LYS A 3 -6.00 -20.34 38.57
C LYS A 3 -6.63 -20.05 37.21
N SER A 4 -7.97 -20.14 37.11
CA SER A 4 -8.71 -19.86 35.87
C SER A 4 -8.62 -18.38 35.47
N LEU A 5 -8.61 -17.47 36.45
CA LEU A 5 -8.50 -16.03 36.22
C LEU A 5 -7.09 -15.64 35.74
N ILE A 6 -6.06 -16.28 36.29
CA ILE A 6 -4.66 -16.05 35.89
C ILE A 6 -4.44 -16.52 34.45
N LEU A 7 -4.95 -17.70 34.09
CA LEU A 7 -4.89 -18.22 32.73
C LEU A 7 -5.61 -17.29 31.73
N ALA A 8 -6.82 -16.85 32.07
CA ALA A 8 -7.60 -15.93 31.22
C ALA A 8 -6.86 -14.59 30.98
N LYS A 9 -6.23 -14.02 32.02
CA LYS A 9 -5.42 -12.80 31.89
C LYS A 9 -4.21 -12.98 30.97
N ARG A 10 -3.54 -14.14 31.04
CA ARG A 10 -2.39 -14.46 30.18
C ARG A 10 -2.80 -14.64 28.72
N ILE A 11 -3.91 -15.33 28.47
CA ILE A 11 -4.47 -15.47 27.11
C ILE A 11 -4.88 -14.11 26.56
N CYS A 12 -5.55 -13.27 27.35
CA CYS A 12 -5.93 -11.93 26.94
C CYS A 12 -4.72 -11.06 26.58
N PHE A 13 -3.66 -11.10 27.39
CA PHE A 13 -2.40 -10.41 27.11
C PHE A 13 -1.75 -10.88 25.81
N MET A 14 -1.72 -12.20 25.58
CA MET A 14 -1.21 -12.79 24.33
C MET A 14 -1.97 -12.31 23.10
N VAL A 15 -3.30 -12.30 23.18
CA VAL A 15 -4.16 -11.81 22.09
C VAL A 15 -3.92 -10.31 21.84
N LEU A 16 -3.82 -9.50 22.89
CA LEU A 16 -3.53 -8.07 22.77
C LEU A 16 -2.17 -7.80 22.14
N MET A 17 -1.13 -8.54 22.53
CA MET A 17 0.20 -8.41 21.94
C MET A 17 0.22 -8.83 20.47
N ALA A 18 -0.52 -9.87 20.09
CA ALA A 18 -0.67 -10.26 18.69
C ALA A 18 -1.40 -9.17 17.88
N ILE A 19 -2.51 -8.62 18.39
CA ILE A 19 -3.22 -7.52 17.73
C ILE A 19 -2.32 -6.30 17.59
N PHE A 20 -1.61 -5.92 18.65
CA PHE A 20 -0.70 -4.79 18.62
C PHE A 20 0.44 -4.98 17.62
N GLY A 21 1.05 -6.18 17.58
CA GLY A 21 2.08 -6.51 16.61
C GLY A 21 1.58 -6.46 15.17
N ALA A 22 0.38 -6.97 14.90
CA ALA A 22 -0.25 -6.91 13.59
C ALA A 22 -0.50 -5.47 13.14
N LEU A 23 -1.04 -4.63 14.02
CA LEU A 23 -1.27 -3.20 13.74
C LEU A 23 0.03 -2.43 13.55
N ALA A 24 1.03 -2.65 14.40
CA ALA A 24 2.32 -1.96 14.34
C ALA A 24 3.06 -2.25 13.02
N LEU A 25 3.13 -3.52 12.62
CA LEU A 25 3.84 -3.89 11.39
C LEU A 25 3.06 -3.47 10.14
N SER A 26 1.73 -3.52 10.17
CA SER A 26 0.89 -3.02 9.06
C SER A 26 1.00 -1.51 8.89
N ALA A 27 1.03 -0.75 10.00
CA ALA A 27 1.25 0.69 9.95
C ALA A 27 2.66 1.03 9.43
N PHE A 28 3.67 0.26 9.84
CA PHE A 28 5.05 0.44 9.36
C PHE A 28 5.16 0.18 7.85
N VAL A 29 4.59 -0.90 7.35
CA VAL A 29 4.58 -1.22 5.91
C VAL A 29 3.73 -0.22 5.13
N GLY A 30 2.57 0.18 5.66
CA GLY A 30 1.69 1.17 5.05
C GLY A 30 2.31 2.57 4.94
N GLN A 31 3.27 2.93 5.80
CA GLN A 31 3.99 4.20 5.73
C GLN A 31 5.35 4.11 5.03
N GLY A 32 5.90 2.91 4.85
CA GLY A 32 7.34 2.72 4.64
C GLY A 32 7.78 2.09 3.32
N SER A 33 6.87 1.59 2.46
CA SER A 33 7.28 1.10 1.15
C SER A 33 7.22 2.22 0.11
N PRO A 34 8.35 2.78 -0.35
CA PRO A 34 8.35 3.52 -1.61
C PRO A 34 7.81 2.60 -2.70
N GLY A 35 6.90 3.12 -3.53
CA GLY A 35 6.27 2.37 -4.61
C GLY A 35 7.30 1.59 -5.41
N THR A 36 7.02 0.31 -5.58
CA THR A 36 7.78 -0.59 -6.43
C THR A 36 7.82 -0.05 -7.86
N PHE A 37 9.02 0.36 -8.28
CA PHE A 37 9.47 0.59 -9.66
C PHE A 37 8.65 1.59 -10.47
N GLY A 38 9.04 2.87 -10.39
CA GLY A 38 8.70 3.84 -11.41
C GLY A 38 9.35 3.47 -12.75
N ASN A 39 8.71 2.58 -13.49
CA ASN A 39 9.07 2.22 -14.85
C ASN A 39 8.12 2.93 -15.81
N TRP A 40 8.67 3.38 -16.94
CA TRP A 40 7.84 3.84 -18.04
C TRP A 40 7.10 2.66 -18.65
N GLN A 41 5.78 2.79 -18.71
CA GLN A 41 4.90 1.85 -19.39
C GLN A 41 4.36 2.51 -20.66
N LEU A 42 4.45 1.79 -21.77
CA LEU A 42 3.81 2.19 -23.01
C LEU A 42 2.29 2.01 -22.88
N LEU A 43 1.53 3.09 -23.08
CA LEU A 43 0.06 3.09 -23.14
C LEU A 43 -0.47 2.94 -24.58
N GLY A 44 0.42 2.95 -25.57
CA GLY A 44 0.08 2.77 -26.99
C GLY A 44 -0.02 4.09 -27.75
N VAL A 45 -0.78 4.07 -28.85
CA VAL A 45 -0.93 5.19 -29.80
C VAL A 45 -2.41 5.51 -29.94
N ALA A 46 -2.76 6.79 -29.85
CA ALA A 46 -4.14 7.24 -30.09
C ALA A 46 -4.50 7.19 -31.60
N PRO A 47 -5.79 7.10 -31.96
CA PRO A 47 -6.22 7.06 -33.37
C PRO A 47 -5.74 8.25 -34.22
N GLU A 48 -5.53 9.40 -33.59
CA GLU A 48 -4.94 10.58 -34.20
C GLU A 48 -3.68 11.00 -33.43
N MET A 49 -2.74 11.64 -34.14
CA MET A 49 -1.46 12.06 -33.57
C MET A 49 -1.67 12.94 -32.32
N PRO A 50 -1.31 12.46 -31.12
CA PRO A 50 -1.47 13.21 -29.89
C PRO A 50 -0.39 14.31 -29.80
N VAL A 51 -0.77 15.49 -29.33
CA VAL A 51 0.16 16.64 -29.18
C VAL A 51 0.25 17.16 -27.77
N LYS A 52 -0.76 16.90 -26.94
CA LYS A 52 -0.82 17.45 -25.59
C LYS A 52 -1.54 16.50 -24.66
N ILE A 53 -1.02 16.36 -23.45
CA ILE A 53 -1.73 15.69 -22.36
C ILE A 53 -2.55 16.75 -21.63
N VAL A 54 -3.85 16.52 -21.49
CA VAL A 54 -4.80 17.49 -20.93
C VAL A 54 -5.28 17.11 -19.53
N ALA A 55 -5.28 15.81 -19.22
CA ALA A 55 -5.62 15.26 -17.92
C ALA A 55 -5.04 13.83 -17.82
N PRO A 56 -5.04 13.19 -16.63
CA PRO A 56 -4.60 11.81 -16.46
C PRO A 56 -5.36 10.86 -17.37
N ASN A 57 -4.65 10.16 -18.27
CA ASN A 57 -5.23 9.29 -19.31
C ASN A 57 -6.06 10.01 -20.37
N PHE A 58 -5.88 11.33 -20.54
CA PHE A 58 -6.51 12.10 -21.61
C PHE A 58 -5.47 12.84 -22.45
N VAL A 59 -5.53 12.64 -23.76
CA VAL A 59 -4.67 13.31 -24.73
C VAL A 59 -5.51 14.09 -25.74
N GLN A 60 -5.01 15.25 -26.15
CA GLN A 60 -5.56 16.04 -27.23
C GLN A 60 -4.76 15.79 -28.50
N SER A 61 -5.44 15.50 -29.60
CA SER A 61 -4.84 15.31 -30.92
C SER A 61 -4.60 16.64 -31.65
N GLN A 62 -3.87 16.58 -32.77
CA GLN A 62 -3.66 17.73 -33.65
C GLN A 62 -4.97 18.36 -34.17
N SER A 63 -6.04 17.57 -34.32
CA SER A 63 -7.34 18.07 -34.76
C SER A 63 -8.12 18.78 -33.65
N GLY A 64 -7.62 18.74 -32.41
CA GLY A 64 -8.27 19.28 -31.23
C GLY A 64 -9.19 18.29 -30.50
N ARG A 65 -9.40 17.08 -31.05
CA ARG A 65 -10.17 16.01 -30.40
C ARG A 65 -9.47 15.48 -29.16
N ILE A 66 -10.25 15.05 -28.19
CA ILE A 66 -9.76 14.46 -26.95
C ILE A 66 -9.97 12.95 -27.02
N TYR A 67 -8.94 12.20 -26.64
CA TYR A 67 -8.98 10.76 -26.50
C TYR A 67 -8.71 10.39 -25.05
N THR A 68 -9.40 9.36 -24.56
CA THR A 68 -9.19 8.78 -23.24
C THR A 68 -8.78 7.31 -23.35
N LEU A 69 -7.93 6.85 -22.44
CA LEU A 69 -7.59 5.43 -22.35
C LEU A 69 -8.70 4.69 -21.58
N ALA A 70 -9.37 3.80 -22.27
CA ALA A 70 -10.52 3.05 -21.77
C ALA A 70 -10.18 1.57 -21.57
N PHE A 71 -10.60 1.01 -20.43
CA PHE A 71 -10.53 -0.43 -20.12
C PHE A 71 -11.95 -1.00 -19.96
N TRP A 72 -12.44 -1.67 -21.00
CA TRP A 72 -13.80 -2.23 -21.10
C TRP A 72 -13.71 -3.64 -21.68
N ASP A 73 -14.80 -4.41 -21.67
CA ASP A 73 -14.82 -5.78 -22.22
C ASP A 73 -14.36 -5.84 -23.69
N GLU A 74 -14.63 -4.79 -24.48
CA GLU A 74 -14.21 -4.66 -25.88
C GLU A 74 -12.74 -4.21 -26.03
N CYS A 75 -12.10 -3.73 -24.97
CA CYS A 75 -10.71 -3.25 -24.94
C CYS A 75 -9.93 -3.80 -23.74
N PRO A 76 -9.68 -5.13 -23.69
CA PRO A 76 -9.06 -5.80 -22.55
C PRO A 76 -7.61 -5.37 -22.30
N TYR A 77 -6.93 -4.84 -23.32
CA TYR A 77 -5.54 -4.36 -23.22
C TYR A 77 -5.42 -2.82 -23.13
N GLY A 78 -6.56 -2.13 -22.98
CA GLY A 78 -6.63 -0.68 -23.05
C GLY A 78 -6.67 -0.20 -24.50
N CYS A 79 -7.60 0.69 -24.82
CA CYS A 79 -7.67 1.34 -26.13
C CYS A 79 -8.00 2.83 -25.98
N TRP A 80 -7.52 3.62 -26.92
CA TRP A 80 -7.78 5.05 -26.96
C TRP A 80 -9.08 5.32 -27.71
N VAL A 81 -10.06 5.89 -27.02
CA VAL A 81 -11.40 6.21 -27.55
C VAL A 81 -11.65 7.71 -27.50
N THR A 82 -12.45 8.22 -28.43
CA THR A 82 -12.87 9.63 -28.43
C THR A 82 -13.67 9.97 -27.17
N TYR A 83 -13.41 11.15 -26.62
CA TYR A 83 -14.09 11.67 -25.44
C TYR A 83 -14.72 13.02 -25.77
N ASP A 84 -16.06 13.04 -25.78
CA ASP A 84 -16.85 14.20 -26.20
C ASP A 84 -17.50 14.96 -25.02
N SER A 85 -17.18 14.56 -23.78
CA SER A 85 -17.72 15.20 -22.56
C SER A 85 -16.74 16.22 -21.99
N ASP A 86 -17.21 17.02 -21.02
CA ASP A 86 -16.34 17.89 -20.24
C ASP A 86 -15.25 17.07 -19.55
N LEU A 87 -14.01 17.54 -19.61
CA LEU A 87 -12.89 16.89 -18.95
C LEU A 87 -13.20 16.71 -17.46
N PRO A 88 -12.93 15.52 -16.89
CA PRO A 88 -13.12 15.31 -15.46
C PRO A 88 -12.30 16.34 -14.71
N LYS A 89 -12.92 17.01 -13.73
CA LYS A 89 -12.19 17.90 -12.84
C LYS A 89 -11.15 17.04 -12.11
N PRO A 90 -9.87 17.36 -12.20
CA PRO A 90 -8.85 16.55 -11.57
C PRO A 90 -9.13 16.49 -10.07
N SER A 91 -9.07 15.31 -9.46
CA SER A 91 -8.96 15.17 -8.01
C SER A 91 -7.50 15.43 -7.59
N GLU A 92 -6.95 16.54 -8.07
CA GLU A 92 -5.53 16.86 -7.96
C GLU A 92 -5.23 17.30 -6.54
N LEU A 93 -4.39 16.51 -5.87
CA LEU A 93 -3.58 17.05 -4.80
C LEU A 93 -2.52 17.97 -5.45
N ALA A 94 -2.07 18.98 -4.70
CA ALA A 94 -0.93 19.79 -5.09
C ALA A 94 0.27 18.88 -5.42
N LEU A 95 0.94 19.10 -6.56
CA LEU A 95 2.00 18.22 -7.07
C LEU A 95 3.13 18.04 -6.04
N GLU A 96 3.42 19.10 -5.28
CA GLU A 96 4.39 19.14 -4.20
C GLU A 96 4.10 18.08 -3.12
N ALA A 97 2.85 17.65 -2.99
CA ALA A 97 2.42 16.66 -2.01
C ALA A 97 2.78 15.22 -2.41
N CYS A 98 3.15 14.98 -3.68
CA CYS A 98 3.54 13.67 -4.23
C CYS A 98 5.04 13.54 -4.53
N GLY A 99 5.81 14.63 -4.49
CA GLY A 99 7.25 14.65 -4.74
C GLY A 99 7.62 15.21 -6.12
N VAL A 100 8.86 14.94 -6.55
CA VAL A 100 9.42 15.49 -7.80
C VAL A 100 9.31 14.44 -8.92
N PRO A 101 8.66 14.75 -10.06
CA PRO A 101 8.59 13.82 -11.19
C PRO A 101 9.96 13.65 -11.86
N PRO A 102 10.23 12.50 -12.49
CA PRO A 102 11.45 12.32 -13.27
C PRO A 102 11.44 13.22 -14.50
N ASN A 103 12.61 13.49 -15.06
CA ASN A 103 12.71 14.29 -16.28
C ASN A 103 12.16 13.52 -17.48
N ALA A 104 11.28 14.15 -18.25
CA ALA A 104 10.69 13.64 -19.49
C ALA A 104 11.59 13.94 -20.71
N ILE A 105 12.86 13.51 -20.68
CA ILE A 105 13.80 13.74 -21.80
C ILE A 105 13.37 12.90 -23.01
N GLY A 106 13.30 13.53 -24.19
CA GLY A 106 12.96 12.85 -25.45
C GLY A 106 11.47 12.83 -25.79
N PHE A 107 10.62 13.46 -24.97
CA PHE A 107 9.19 13.59 -25.21
C PHE A 107 8.84 14.97 -25.77
N VAL A 108 7.85 15.03 -26.66
CA VAL A 108 7.34 16.28 -27.26
C VAL A 108 6.33 17.00 -26.34
N SER A 109 5.68 16.25 -25.45
CA SER A 109 4.76 16.78 -24.45
C SER A 109 4.82 15.89 -23.21
N SER A 110 4.71 16.49 -22.03
CA SER A 110 4.60 15.76 -20.77
C SER A 110 3.75 16.53 -19.77
N ALA A 111 3.06 15.81 -18.89
CA ALA A 111 2.27 16.38 -17.81
C ALA A 111 2.35 15.47 -16.59
N ALA A 112 2.55 16.07 -15.42
CA ALA A 112 2.62 15.38 -14.14
C ALA A 112 1.37 15.67 -13.31
N PHE A 113 0.87 14.64 -12.64
CA PHE A 113 -0.37 14.65 -11.87
C PHE A 113 -0.13 14.01 -10.51
N CYS A 114 -0.74 14.58 -9.48
CA CYS A 114 -0.71 14.04 -8.13
C CYS A 114 -2.12 13.68 -7.70
N GLU A 115 -2.35 12.38 -7.53
CA GLU A 115 -3.67 11.84 -7.21
C GLU A 115 -3.65 11.08 -5.90
N ARG A 116 -4.83 10.92 -5.30
CA ARG A 116 -5.00 10.03 -4.16
C ARG A 116 -5.10 8.59 -4.66
N SER A 117 -4.20 7.72 -4.20
CA SER A 117 -4.27 6.27 -4.49
C SER A 117 -4.47 5.51 -3.19
N GLY A 118 -5.68 4.99 -2.97
CA GLY A 118 -6.05 4.31 -1.72
C GLY A 118 -5.81 5.19 -0.46
N PRO A 119 -5.12 4.69 0.57
CA PRO A 119 -4.75 5.48 1.75
C PRO A 119 -3.58 6.44 1.48
N GLY A 120 -2.90 6.31 0.35
CA GLY A 120 -1.70 7.04 -0.02
C GLY A 120 -1.91 8.02 -1.17
N LYS A 121 -0.84 8.23 -1.94
CA LYS A 121 -0.78 9.19 -3.05
C LYS A 121 0.01 8.61 -4.21
N ALA A 122 -0.34 8.97 -5.44
CA ALA A 122 0.36 8.59 -6.64
C ALA A 122 0.82 9.81 -7.42
N LEU A 123 2.10 9.82 -7.79
CA LEU A 123 2.66 10.71 -8.79
C LEU A 123 2.61 10.01 -10.14
N ILE A 124 1.84 10.56 -11.07
CA ILE A 124 1.69 10.03 -12.42
C ILE A 124 2.29 11.05 -13.38
N LEU A 125 3.27 10.65 -14.17
CA LEU A 125 3.83 11.44 -15.26
C LEU A 125 3.45 10.76 -16.57
N GLN A 126 2.68 11.45 -17.40
CA GLN A 126 2.42 11.01 -18.76
C GLN A 126 3.28 11.81 -19.73
N ALA A 127 3.69 11.16 -20.82
CA ALA A 127 4.49 11.80 -21.85
C ALA A 127 4.15 11.25 -23.24
N ILE A 128 4.33 12.09 -24.26
CA ILE A 128 4.12 11.76 -25.68
C ILE A 128 5.46 11.86 -26.38
N ASP A 129 5.85 10.84 -27.15
CA ASP A 129 7.08 10.87 -27.94
C ASP A 129 6.89 11.51 -29.33
N SER A 130 7.96 11.63 -30.10
CA SER A 130 7.90 12.20 -31.46
C SER A 130 7.14 11.33 -32.47
N TYR A 131 6.86 10.06 -32.13
CA TYR A 131 6.11 9.11 -32.96
C TYR A 131 4.62 9.04 -32.57
N GLY A 132 4.18 9.82 -31.57
CA GLY A 132 2.81 9.81 -31.08
C GLY A 132 2.50 8.66 -30.12
N GLN A 133 3.52 7.96 -29.63
CA GLN A 133 3.35 6.97 -28.56
C GLN A 133 3.20 7.68 -27.23
N ILE A 134 2.28 7.17 -26.42
CA ILE A 134 1.93 7.71 -25.12
C ILE A 134 2.51 6.79 -24.07
N TYR A 135 3.24 7.36 -23.13
CA TYR A 135 3.87 6.64 -22.04
C TYR A 135 3.34 7.16 -20.71
N SER A 136 3.31 6.28 -19.72
CA SER A 136 2.98 6.62 -18.35
C SER A 136 4.07 6.11 -17.43
N TRP A 137 4.52 6.96 -16.53
CA TRP A 137 5.35 6.63 -15.41
C TRP A 137 4.53 6.90 -14.15
N SER A 138 4.51 5.97 -13.23
CA SER A 138 3.80 6.16 -11.96
C SER A 138 4.67 5.74 -10.80
N ASN A 139 4.66 6.55 -9.75
CA ASN A 139 5.21 6.19 -8.47
C ASN A 139 4.14 6.44 -7.40
N SER A 140 3.67 5.37 -6.77
CA SER A 140 2.69 5.43 -5.71
C SER A 140 3.35 5.21 -4.35
N THR A 141 2.99 6.03 -3.38
CA THR A 141 3.35 5.84 -1.98
C THR A 141 2.11 5.40 -1.22
N GLY A 142 2.26 4.44 -0.31
CA GLY A 142 1.11 3.88 0.42
C GLY A 142 0.22 2.96 -0.41
N ASP A 143 0.57 2.70 -1.67
CA ASP A 143 0.03 1.60 -2.47
C ASP A 143 0.80 0.33 -2.12
N SER A 144 0.71 -0.05 -0.84
CA SER A 144 1.18 -1.35 -0.42
C SER A 144 0.33 -2.35 -1.18
N ASN A 145 0.94 -3.11 -2.11
CA ASN A 145 0.32 -4.27 -2.73
C ASN A 145 -0.48 -4.99 -1.64
N ASN A 146 -1.80 -5.15 -1.78
CA ASN A 146 -2.65 -5.66 -0.70
C ASN A 146 -2.07 -6.93 -0.06
N ILE A 147 -1.42 -7.76 -0.88
CA ILE A 147 -0.68 -8.96 -0.48
C ILE A 147 0.41 -8.64 0.56
N ALA A 148 1.21 -7.60 0.35
CA ALA A 148 2.26 -7.18 1.28
C ALA A 148 1.68 -6.65 2.60
N LEU A 149 0.57 -5.91 2.56
CA LEU A 149 -0.11 -5.43 3.77
C LEU A 149 -0.70 -6.59 4.59
N PHE A 150 -1.33 -7.56 3.93
CA PHE A 150 -1.82 -8.78 4.57
C PHE A 150 -0.68 -9.62 5.16
N ALA A 151 0.42 -9.79 4.41
CA ALA A 151 1.60 -10.51 4.90
C ALA A 151 2.22 -9.82 6.12
N ALA A 152 2.27 -8.49 6.12
CA ALA A 152 2.75 -7.67 7.24
C ALA A 152 1.84 -7.81 8.48
N SER A 153 0.52 -7.78 8.30
CA SER A 153 -0.43 -8.01 9.40
C SER A 153 -0.20 -9.37 10.06
N TYR A 154 -0.09 -10.42 9.26
CA TYR A 154 0.10 -11.78 9.74
C TYR A 154 1.45 -11.96 10.45
N THR A 155 2.52 -11.48 9.83
CA THR A 155 3.87 -11.54 10.40
C THR A 155 3.96 -10.75 11.70
N GLY A 156 3.37 -9.54 11.73
CA GLY A 156 3.31 -8.70 12.91
C GLY A 156 2.55 -9.36 14.05
N GLY A 157 1.44 -10.05 13.74
CA GLY A 157 0.68 -10.83 14.72
C GLY A 157 1.49 -11.96 15.35
N ILE A 158 2.24 -12.71 14.53
CA ILE A 158 3.12 -13.78 15.01
C ILE A 158 4.23 -13.21 15.90
N VAL A 159 4.92 -12.16 15.45
CA VAL A 159 6.00 -11.53 16.22
C VAL A 159 5.48 -10.99 17.55
N GLY A 160 4.31 -10.32 17.54
CA GLY A 160 3.65 -9.85 18.74
C GLY A 160 3.31 -10.98 19.72
N ALA A 161 2.79 -12.10 19.22
CA ALA A 161 2.54 -13.29 20.04
C ALA A 161 3.83 -13.88 20.64
N ILE A 162 4.92 -13.99 19.87
CA ILE A 162 6.22 -14.48 20.35
C ILE A 162 6.75 -13.59 21.49
N LEU A 163 6.71 -12.27 21.32
CA LEU A 163 7.10 -11.31 22.36
C LEU A 163 6.21 -11.46 23.61
N GLY A 164 4.91 -11.63 23.43
CA GLY A 164 3.98 -11.93 24.52
C GLY A 164 4.36 -13.19 25.30
N MET A 165 4.75 -14.27 24.62
CA MET A 165 5.21 -15.51 25.28
C MET A 165 6.50 -15.29 26.05
N LEU A 166 7.48 -14.57 25.46
CA LEU A 166 8.75 -14.28 26.12
C LEU A 166 8.56 -13.46 27.40
N ILE A 167 7.60 -12.54 27.43
CA ILE A 167 7.26 -11.77 28.64
C ILE A 167 6.55 -12.65 29.69
N LEU A 168 5.70 -13.59 29.27
CA LEU A 168 4.93 -14.44 30.17
C LEU A 168 5.70 -15.66 30.70
N LEU A 169 6.74 -16.10 29.99
CA LEU A 169 7.59 -17.25 30.35
C LEU A 169 8.19 -17.13 31.76
N PRO A 170 8.81 -15.99 32.14
CA PRO A 170 9.32 -15.79 33.50
C PRO A 170 8.22 -15.88 34.57
N ALA A 171 7.03 -15.34 34.29
CA ALA A 171 5.91 -15.36 35.23
C ALA A 171 5.30 -16.76 35.38
N ALA A 172 5.26 -17.54 34.30
CA ALA A 172 4.86 -18.94 34.35
C ALA A 172 5.88 -19.79 35.11
N PHE A 173 7.18 -19.52 34.93
CA PHE A 173 8.25 -20.21 35.64
C PHE A 173 8.25 -19.89 37.14
N SER A 174 8.05 -18.62 37.53
CA SER A 174 7.94 -18.24 38.94
C SER A 174 6.74 -18.90 39.63
N ASP A 175 5.60 -18.99 38.95
CA ASP A 175 4.42 -19.70 39.48
C ASP A 175 4.68 -21.18 39.68
N LEU A 176 5.39 -21.81 38.73
CA LEU A 176 5.77 -23.22 38.80
C LEU A 176 6.69 -23.47 40.01
N LEU A 177 7.71 -22.63 40.20
CA LEU A 177 8.61 -22.71 41.34
C LEU A 177 7.87 -22.50 42.67
N GLY A 178 6.98 -21.51 42.74
CA GLY A 178 6.16 -21.27 43.93
C GLY A 178 5.25 -22.46 44.26
N TRP A 179 4.70 -23.11 43.24
CA TRP A 179 3.91 -24.33 43.42
C TRP A 179 4.76 -25.49 43.96
N PHE A 180 5.96 -25.72 43.41
CA PHE A 180 6.88 -26.75 43.93
C PHE A 180 7.28 -26.48 45.38
N ALA A 181 7.61 -25.23 45.72
CA ALA A 181 7.95 -24.82 47.08
C ALA A 181 6.78 -25.09 48.06
N SER A 182 5.54 -24.77 47.66
CA SER A 182 4.36 -25.02 48.49
C SER A 182 4.12 -26.50 48.76
N ARG A 183 4.39 -27.38 47.79
CA ARG A 183 4.28 -28.84 47.98
C ARG A 183 5.41 -29.42 48.82
N ALA A 184 6.63 -28.91 48.66
CA ALA A 184 7.76 -29.34 49.49
C ALA A 184 7.48 -29.06 50.98
N HIS A 185 6.97 -27.86 51.31
CA HIS A 185 6.59 -27.53 52.68
C HIS A 185 5.43 -28.37 53.23
N ALA A 186 4.42 -28.68 52.40
CA ALA A 186 3.29 -29.51 52.81
C ALA A 186 3.70 -30.96 53.16
N ASN A 187 4.71 -31.51 52.47
CA ASN A 187 5.19 -32.87 52.72
C ASN A 187 6.12 -32.99 53.94
N HIS A 188 6.68 -31.89 54.43
CA HIS A 188 7.49 -31.88 55.66
C HIS A 188 6.66 -31.60 56.92
N ALA A 189 5.41 -31.16 56.76
CA ALA A 189 4.49 -30.90 57.86
C ALA A 189 3.52 -32.06 58.16
N ALA A 190 3.59 -33.14 57.36
CA ALA A 190 2.86 -34.39 57.55
C ALA A 190 3.79 -35.48 58.10
#